data_AF-A0A6H9SQU2-F1
#
_entry.id   AF-A0A6H9SQU2-F1
#
_cell.length_a   1.000
_cell.length_b   1.000
_cell.length_c   1.000
_cell.angle_alpha   90.00
_cell.angle_beta   90.00
_cell.angle_gamma   90.00
#
_symmetry.space_group_name_H-M   'P 1'
#
loop_
_entity.id
_entity.type
_entity.pdbx_description
1 polymer ?
#
loop_
_entity_poly.entity_id
_entity_poly.type
_entity_poly.pdbx_seq_one_letter_code
_entity_poly.pdbx_strand_id
1 'polypeptide(L)'
;MATKDHKSASRDCVQATTPQSLPFDGFTRWSSLKYFIPLSREAVRLRELAGRFPERVQLGSPRCVAWPNREIHRWLADPAGYRALESA
;
A
#
# COMPACT_ATOMS: atom_id res chain seq x y z
N MET A 1 -24.70 -21.48 23.42
CA MET A 1 -24.00 -21.29 22.12
C MET A 1 -23.89 -19.79 21.88
N ALA A 2 -22.72 -19.20 22.10
CA ALA A 2 -22.54 -17.74 22.03
C ALA A 2 -21.88 -17.37 20.70
N THR A 3 -22.57 -16.52 19.92
CA THR A 3 -22.12 -15.95 18.66
C THR A 3 -20.94 -15.01 18.89
N LYS A 4 -19.86 -15.17 18.12
CA LYS A 4 -18.63 -14.39 18.21
C LYS A 4 -18.84 -13.02 17.55
N ASP A 5 -19.07 -12.01 18.38
CA ASP A 5 -19.27 -10.62 17.98
C ASP A 5 -18.06 -10.04 17.23
N HIS A 6 -18.35 -9.44 16.08
CA HIS A 6 -17.40 -8.65 15.30
C HIS A 6 -17.26 -7.27 15.94
N LYS A 7 -16.08 -6.95 16.49
CA LYS A 7 -15.75 -5.58 16.91
C LYS A 7 -14.44 -5.15 16.25
N SER A 8 -14.49 -4.80 14.97
CA SER A 8 -13.42 -4.00 14.35
C SER A 8 -13.63 -2.56 14.80
N ALA A 9 -12.93 -2.19 15.87
CA ALA A 9 -12.97 -0.84 16.41
C ALA A 9 -12.43 0.14 15.35
N SER A 10 -13.31 1.00 14.86
CA SER A 10 -12.94 2.26 14.22
C SER A 10 -12.01 2.99 15.17
N ARG A 11 -10.78 3.27 14.71
CA ARG A 11 -9.93 4.29 15.32
C ARG A 11 -9.91 5.47 14.37
N ASP A 12 -10.93 6.30 14.52
CA ASP A 12 -10.89 7.70 14.12
C ASP A 12 -9.87 8.38 15.03
N CYS A 13 -8.63 8.50 14.57
CA CYS A 13 -7.67 9.45 15.12
C CYS A 13 -7.38 10.52 14.06
N VAL A 14 -7.68 11.75 14.45
CA VAL A 14 -7.37 13.04 13.82
C VAL A 14 -6.31 12.95 12.73
N GLN A 15 -6.73 13.04 11.46
CA GLN A 15 -5.82 13.17 10.33
C GLN A 15 -5.26 14.60 10.32
N ALA A 16 -4.08 14.78 10.89
CA ALA A 16 -3.34 16.03 10.80
C ALA A 16 -3.10 16.38 9.32
N THR A 17 -3.49 17.59 8.93
CA THR A 17 -3.20 18.23 7.63
C THR A 17 -1.73 18.65 7.52
N THR A 18 -0.81 17.79 7.93
CA THR A 18 0.57 17.86 7.46
C THR A 18 0.57 17.52 5.98
N PRO A 19 1.39 18.19 5.14
CA PRO A 19 1.53 17.81 3.74
C PRO A 19 1.77 16.31 3.69
N GLN A 20 0.91 15.60 2.96
CA GLN A 20 0.92 14.14 2.86
C GLN A 20 2.19 13.71 2.13
N SER A 21 3.36 13.82 2.74
CA SER A 21 4.59 13.25 2.23
C SER A 21 4.63 11.81 2.70
N LEU A 22 4.68 10.86 1.76
CA LEU A 22 4.94 9.46 2.06
C LEU A 22 6.20 9.36 2.95
N PRO A 23 6.10 8.91 4.21
CA PRO A 23 7.29 8.79 5.06
C PRO A 23 8.29 7.83 4.40
N PHE A 24 9.59 8.10 4.57
CA PHE A 24 10.66 7.39 3.86
C PHE A 24 10.65 5.89 4.12
N ASP A 25 10.30 5.49 5.34
CA ASP A 25 10.20 4.10 5.77
C ASP A 25 8.79 3.81 6.34
N GLY A 26 8.39 2.54 6.29
CA GLY A 26 7.06 2.07 6.72
C GLY A 26 6.18 1.55 5.59
N PHE A 27 4.88 1.40 5.87
CA PHE A 27 3.91 0.82 4.95
C PHE A 27 2.73 1.76 4.68
N THR A 28 2.33 1.87 3.42
CA THR A 28 1.17 2.66 2.99
C THR A 28 0.08 1.80 2.40
N ARG A 29 -1.17 2.06 2.79
CA ARG A 29 -2.37 1.39 2.24
C ARG A 29 -2.85 2.05 0.95
N TRP A 30 -3.64 1.31 0.18
CA TRP A 30 -4.24 1.78 -1.07
C TRP A 30 -4.98 3.12 -0.94
N SER A 31 -5.68 3.32 0.18
CA SER A 31 -6.47 4.54 0.46
C SER A 31 -5.64 5.82 0.42
N SER A 32 -4.37 5.77 0.83
CA SER A 32 -3.44 6.90 0.76
C SER A 32 -2.63 6.85 -0.54
N LEU A 33 -2.23 5.66 -0.98
CA LEU A 33 -1.41 5.46 -2.18
C LEU A 33 -2.07 5.99 -3.46
N LYS A 34 -3.41 5.86 -3.57
CA LYS A 34 -4.19 6.31 -4.72
C LYS A 34 -4.09 7.81 -5.02
N TYR A 35 -3.66 8.63 -4.05
CA TYR A 35 -3.49 10.07 -4.26
C TYR A 35 -2.13 10.41 -4.87
N PHE A 36 -1.15 9.52 -4.75
CA PHE A 36 0.20 9.70 -5.30
C PHE A 36 0.36 9.09 -6.69
N ILE A 37 -0.44 8.09 -6.99
CA ILE A 37 -0.32 7.31 -8.23
C ILE A 37 -1.53 7.59 -9.13
N PRO A 38 -1.31 7.99 -10.40
CA PRO A 38 -2.39 8.21 -11.37
C PRO A 38 -2.94 6.89 -11.95
N LEU A 39 -2.90 5.79 -11.20
CA LEU A 39 -3.31 4.45 -11.62
C LEU A 39 -4.45 3.94 -10.75
N SER A 40 -5.35 3.16 -11.35
CA SER A 40 -6.40 2.47 -10.61
C SER A 40 -5.85 1.26 -9.85
N ARG A 41 -6.63 0.77 -8.88
CA ARG A 41 -6.24 -0.40 -8.07
C ARG A 41 -5.97 -1.63 -8.94
N GLU A 42 -6.77 -1.80 -9.98
CA GLU A 42 -6.62 -2.93 -10.89
C GLU A 42 -5.41 -2.77 -11.81
N ALA A 43 -5.10 -1.54 -12.25
CA ALA A 43 -3.88 -1.28 -13.01
C ALA A 43 -2.61 -1.58 -12.18
N VAL A 44 -2.64 -1.25 -10.89
CA VAL A 44 -1.57 -1.62 -9.95
C VAL A 44 -1.48 -3.13 -9.80
N ARG A 45 -2.60 -3.83 -9.61
CA ARG A 45 -2.62 -5.30 -9.54
C ARG A 45 -2.05 -5.98 -10.80
N LEU A 46 -2.35 -5.46 -11.99
CA LEU A 46 -1.78 -5.96 -13.25
C LEU A 46 -0.27 -5.69 -13.35
N ARG A 47 0.20 -4.54 -12.85
CA ARG A 47 1.65 -4.25 -12.81
C ARG A 47 2.39 -5.08 -11.77
N GLU A 48 1.77 -5.38 -10.63
CA GLU A 48 2.30 -6.33 -9.65
C GLU A 48 2.48 -7.71 -10.29
N LEU A 49 1.47 -8.22 -11.00
CA LEU A 49 1.57 -9.49 -11.74
C LEU A 49 2.66 -9.45 -12.83
N ALA A 50 2.92 -8.28 -13.42
CA ALA A 50 3.98 -8.07 -14.39
C ALA A 50 5.36 -7.80 -13.77
N GLY A 51 5.49 -7.79 -12.43
CA GLY A 51 6.74 -7.47 -11.73
C GLY A 51 7.21 -6.02 -11.87
N ARG A 52 6.33 -5.11 -12.33
CA ARG A 52 6.59 -3.68 -12.57
C ARG A 52 6.11 -2.76 -11.45
N PHE A 53 5.66 -3.34 -10.34
CA PHE A 53 5.19 -2.63 -9.17
C PHE A 53 5.68 -3.34 -7.91
N PRO A 54 5.90 -2.63 -6.79
CA PRO A 54 6.26 -3.25 -5.53
C PRO A 54 5.32 -4.37 -5.11
N GLU A 55 5.90 -5.39 -4.47
CA GLU A 55 5.12 -6.46 -3.88
C GLU A 55 4.27 -5.94 -2.73
N ARG A 56 3.03 -6.43 -2.68
CA ARG A 56 2.05 -6.05 -1.68
C ARG A 56 2.22 -6.92 -0.43
N VAL A 57 2.37 -6.31 0.73
CA VAL A 57 2.54 -6.99 2.02
C VAL A 57 1.21 -7.09 2.76
N GLN A 58 0.88 -8.29 3.25
CA GLN A 58 -0.34 -8.54 4.04
C GLN A 58 -0.05 -8.31 5.52
N LEU A 59 -0.68 -7.30 6.12
CA LEU A 59 -0.43 -6.89 7.51
C LEU A 59 -1.25 -7.69 8.56
N GLY A 60 -1.78 -8.87 8.20
CA GLY A 60 -2.51 -9.76 9.11
C GLY A 60 -3.91 -10.19 8.65
N SER A 61 -4.43 -9.65 7.56
CA SER A 61 -5.67 -10.13 6.92
C SER A 61 -5.52 -10.02 5.39
N PRO A 62 -6.15 -10.91 4.60
CA PRO A 62 -6.11 -10.82 3.13
C PRO A 62 -6.66 -9.49 2.58
N ARG A 63 -7.46 -8.76 3.37
CA ARG A 63 -7.96 -7.42 3.01
C ARG A 63 -7.03 -6.28 3.43
N CYS A 64 -6.10 -6.54 4.35
CA CYS A 64 -5.16 -5.56 4.88
C CYS A 64 -3.84 -5.65 4.11
N VAL A 65 -3.87 -5.10 2.90
CA VAL A 65 -2.72 -5.00 2.01
C VAL A 65 -2.09 -3.61 2.14
N ALA A 66 -0.77 -3.57 2.26
CA ALA A 66 0.00 -2.34 2.25
C ALA A 66 1.29 -2.52 1.43
N TRP A 67 1.84 -1.43 0.94
CA TRP A 67 3.09 -1.43 0.18
C TRP A 67 4.18 -0.74 0.99
N PRO A 68 5.42 -1.25 0.97
CA PRO A 68 6.55 -0.60 1.61
C PRO A 68 6.86 0.74 0.91
N ASN A 69 6.97 1.81 1.69
CA ASN A 69 7.16 3.16 1.17
C ASN A 69 8.47 3.30 0.41
N ARG A 70 9.54 2.63 0.87
CA ARG A 70 10.85 2.63 0.19
C ARG A 70 10.76 2.14 -1.24
N GLU A 71 9.93 1.14 -1.49
CA GLU A 71 9.73 0.63 -2.84
C GLU A 71 8.81 1.53 -3.66
N ILE A 72 7.75 2.09 -3.05
CA ILE A 72 6.90 3.08 -3.70
C ILE A 72 7.73 4.30 -4.15
N HIS A 73 8.62 4.81 -3.31
CA HIS A 73 9.52 5.92 -3.65
C HIS A 73 10.45 5.57 -4.81
N ARG A 74 11.01 4.36 -4.83
CA ARG A 74 11.82 3.86 -5.96
C ARG A 74 10.99 3.76 -7.24
N TRP A 75 9.75 3.29 -7.16
CA TRP A 75 8.83 3.22 -8.29
C TRP A 75 8.41 4.61 -8.79
N LEU A 76 8.15 5.56 -7.89
CA LEU A 76 7.81 6.94 -8.23
C LEU A 76 8.98 7.66 -8.92
N ALA A 77 10.21 7.33 -8.55
CA ALA A 77 11.40 7.88 -9.21
C ALA A 77 11.57 7.36 -10.65
N ASP A 78 11.24 6.09 -10.91
CA ASP A 78 11.31 5.50 -12.25
C ASP A 78 10.20 4.47 -12.51
N PRO A 79 9.00 4.90 -12.92
CA PRO A 79 7.85 4.00 -13.08
C PRO A 79 7.94 3.07 -14.30
N ALA A 80 8.88 3.32 -15.22
CA ALA A 80 9.07 2.54 -16.45
C ALA A 80 10.14 1.46 -16.31
N GLY A 81 11.25 1.74 -15.62
CA GLY A 81 12.34 0.80 -15.39
C GLY A 81 12.31 0.15 -14.00
N TYR A 82 11.37 0.51 -13.12
CA TYR A 82 11.20 -0.17 -11.83
C TYR A 82 11.06 -1.68 -11.99
N ARG A 83 11.95 -2.40 -11.31
CA ARG A 83 11.83 -3.84 -11.08
C ARG A 83 11.81 -4.09 -9.58
N ALA A 84 10.81 -4.85 -9.12
CA ALA A 84 10.81 -5.34 -7.76
C ALA A 84 12.05 -6.21 -7.58
N LEU A 85 12.90 -5.86 -6.61
CA LEU A 85 14.00 -6.73 -6.22
C LEU A 85 13.36 -7.90 -5.48
N GLU A 86 13.30 -9.04 -6.16
CA GLU A 86 12.71 -10.29 -5.68
C GLU A 86 13.16 -10.54 -4.23
N SER A 87 12.21 -10.61 -3.30
CA SER A 87 12.51 -11.00 -1.92
C SER A 87 12.79 -12.50 -1.95
N ALA A 88 14.07 -12.85 -1.85
CA ALA A 88 14.57 -14.22 -1.76
C ALA A 88 14.04 -14.96 -0.51
#